data_AF-A0A536C9J9-F1
#
_entry.id   AF-A0A536C9J9-F1
#
_cell.length_a   1.000
_cell.length_b   1.000
_cell.length_c   1.000
_cell.angle_alpha   90.00
_cell.angle_beta   90.00
_cell.angle_gamma   90.00
#
_symmetry.space_group_name_H-M   'P 1'
#
loop_
_entity.id
_entity.type
_entity.pdbx_description
1 polymer ?
#
loop_
_entity_poly.entity_id
_entity_poly.type
_entity_poly.pdbx_seq_one_letter_code
_entity_poly.pdbx_strand_id
1 'polypeptide(L)'
;MTELRRLRLLRDAVRSLVRGDVQSYARRRDALLRGARYRLAPDGTLASDHEGWTEFCDLLIPPLVALGSEKRRPHACGNRRCGWLFVDRSANGLRRWCDAKACGNRMKVRRYRARH
;
A
#
# COMPACT_ATOMS: atom_id res chain seq x y z
N MET A 1 8.66 -4.54 -21.81
CA MET A 1 9.66 -4.25 -20.75
C MET A 1 9.31 -3.07 -19.85
N THR A 2 8.68 -2.01 -20.37
CA THR A 2 8.32 -0.79 -19.62
C THR A 2 7.31 -1.01 -18.49
N GLU A 3 6.26 -1.82 -18.71
CA GLU A 3 5.23 -2.11 -17.71
C GLU A 3 5.78 -2.78 -16.44
N LEU A 4 6.62 -3.80 -16.59
CA LEU A 4 7.25 -4.49 -15.46
C LEU A 4 8.11 -3.54 -14.62
N ARG A 5 8.80 -2.58 -15.27
CA ARG A 5 9.57 -1.55 -14.56
C ARG A 5 8.66 -0.66 -13.73
N ARG A 6 7.50 -0.26 -14.28
CA ARG A 6 6.50 0.58 -13.59
C ARG A 6 5.88 -0.15 -12.39
N LEU A 7 5.50 -1.41 -12.57
CA LEU A 7 5.00 -2.27 -11.48
C LEU A 7 6.03 -2.43 -10.34
N ARG A 8 7.31 -2.66 -10.68
CA ARG A 8 8.39 -2.74 -9.69
C ARG A 8 8.57 -1.41 -8.95
N LEU A 9 8.53 -0.29 -9.68
CA LEU A 9 8.63 1.05 -9.07
C LEU A 9 7.49 1.31 -8.09
N LEU A 10 6.25 1.00 -8.46
CA LEU A 10 5.07 1.13 -7.60
C LEU A 10 5.20 0.28 -6.33
N ARG A 11 5.53 -1.01 -6.49
CA ARG A 11 5.76 -1.93 -5.36
C ARG A 11 6.85 -1.41 -4.42
N ASP A 12 7.95 -0.90 -4.97
CA ASP A 12 9.08 -0.43 -4.17
C ASP A 12 8.75 0.91 -3.48
N ALA A 13 7.87 1.75 -4.06
CA ALA A 13 7.33 2.94 -3.41
C ALA A 13 6.49 2.56 -2.19
N VAL A 14 5.55 1.60 -2.33
CA VAL A 14 4.74 1.05 -1.23
C VAL A 14 5.64 0.49 -0.12
N ARG A 15 6.68 -0.27 -0.48
CA ARG A 15 7.62 -0.84 0.50
C ARG A 15 8.41 0.23 1.26
N SER A 16 8.85 1.28 0.56
CA SER A 16 9.56 2.40 1.17
C SER A 16 8.66 3.13 2.18
N LEU A 17 7.40 3.38 1.79
CA LEU A 17 6.40 3.97 2.66
C LEU A 17 6.18 3.17 3.95
N VAL A 18 5.96 1.85 3.84
CA VAL A 18 5.72 0.97 5.00
C VAL A 18 6.94 0.86 5.91
N ARG A 19 8.16 0.90 5.34
CA ARG A 19 9.42 0.88 6.10
C ARG A 19 9.73 2.21 6.77
N GLY A 20 9.03 3.28 6.40
CA GLY A 20 9.33 4.64 6.88
C GLY A 20 10.54 5.28 6.21
N ASP A 21 10.98 4.76 5.06
CA ASP A 21 12.02 5.40 4.24
C ASP A 21 11.37 6.53 3.42
N VAL A 22 11.23 7.69 4.06
CA VAL A 22 10.54 8.87 3.51
C VAL A 22 11.23 9.37 2.24
N GLN A 23 12.56 9.39 2.21
CA GLN A 23 13.33 9.89 1.06
C GLN A 23 13.16 8.98 -0.15
N SER A 24 13.30 7.66 0.01
CA SER A 24 13.07 6.73 -1.09
C SER A 24 11.62 6.71 -1.54
N TYR A 25 10.67 6.82 -0.62
CA TYR A 25 9.26 6.94 -0.96
C TYR A 25 9.00 8.17 -1.82
N ALA A 26 9.44 9.36 -1.40
CA ALA A 26 9.24 10.61 -2.14
C ALA A 26 9.82 10.54 -3.55
N ARG A 27 11.09 10.12 -3.68
CA ARG A 27 11.75 9.94 -4.98
C ARG A 27 11.00 8.98 -5.91
N ARG A 28 10.49 7.86 -5.39
CA ARG A 28 9.76 6.86 -6.19
C ARG A 28 8.35 7.33 -6.55
N ARG A 29 7.64 7.98 -5.61
CA ARG A 29 6.35 8.64 -5.85
C ARG A 29 6.47 9.67 -6.96
N ASP A 30 7.49 10.52 -6.91
CA ASP A 30 7.69 11.57 -7.91
C ASP A 30 8.03 11.00 -9.29
N ALA A 31 8.78 9.90 -9.33
CA ALA A 31 9.05 9.17 -10.58
C ALA A 31 7.79 8.54 -11.17
N LEU A 32 6.87 8.03 -10.33
CA LEU A 32 5.57 7.52 -10.78
C LEU A 32 4.68 8.66 -11.31
N LEU A 33 4.58 9.76 -10.57
CA LEU A 33 3.76 10.92 -10.94
C LEU A 33 4.21 11.55 -12.26
N ARG A 34 5.53 11.70 -12.50
CA ARG A 34 6.06 12.23 -13.77
C ARG A 34 5.64 11.42 -14.99
N GLY A 35 5.42 10.11 -14.83
CA GLY A 35 5.04 9.23 -15.92
C GLY A 35 3.54 8.98 -16.02
N ALA A 36 2.73 9.50 -15.10
CA ALA A 36 1.29 9.24 -15.04
C ALA A 36 0.53 10.32 -15.82
N ARG A 37 -0.51 9.91 -16.54
CA ARG A 37 -1.40 10.82 -17.26
C ARG A 37 -2.84 10.46 -16.91
N TYR A 38 -3.60 11.46 -16.53
CA TYR A 38 -4.99 11.32 -16.14
C TYR A 38 -5.85 12.28 -16.93
N ARG A 39 -7.08 11.84 -17.24
CA ARG A 39 -8.19 12.72 -17.57
C ARG A 39 -9.15 12.79 -16.39
N LEU A 40 -9.79 13.94 -16.26
CA LEU A 40 -10.92 14.10 -15.35
C LEU A 40 -12.17 13.63 -16.08
N ALA A 41 -12.78 12.54 -15.58
CA ALA A 41 -14.03 12.03 -16.10
C ALA A 41 -15.21 12.95 -15.70
N PRO A 42 -16.35 12.91 -16.42
CA PRO A 42 -17.51 13.77 -16.13
C PRO A 42 -18.09 13.61 -14.72
N ASP A 43 -17.88 12.45 -14.08
CA ASP A 43 -18.28 12.16 -12.71
C ASP A 43 -17.28 12.69 -11.65
N GLY A 44 -16.25 13.41 -12.08
CA GLY A 44 -15.21 13.98 -11.23
C GLY A 44 -14.11 12.99 -10.83
N THR A 45 -14.09 11.77 -11.38
CA THR A 45 -13.05 10.79 -11.08
C THR A 45 -11.82 10.96 -12.00
N LEU A 46 -10.64 10.56 -11.49
CA LEU A 46 -9.43 10.48 -12.31
C LEU A 46 -9.41 9.15 -13.07
N ALA A 47 -9.47 9.22 -14.40
CA ALA A 47 -9.24 8.09 -15.30
C ALA A 47 -7.81 8.14 -15.85
N SER A 48 -7.16 7.00 -16.07
CA SER A 48 -5.86 6.95 -16.75
C SER A 48 -6.04 7.17 -18.26
N ASP A 49 -5.04 7.79 -18.89
CA ASP A 49 -4.92 7.83 -20.36
C ASP A 49 -4.15 6.65 -20.94
N HIS A 50 -3.67 5.76 -20.07
CA HIS A 50 -3.02 4.52 -20.48
C HIS A 50 -3.99 3.36 -20.35
N GLU A 51 -3.59 2.21 -20.90
CA GLU A 51 -4.32 0.93 -20.79
C GLU A 51 -3.42 -0.13 -20.12
N GLY A 52 -4.01 -1.26 -19.75
CA GLY A 52 -3.29 -2.44 -19.27
C GLY A 52 -2.59 -2.23 -17.93
N TRP A 53 -1.33 -2.67 -17.79
CA TRP A 53 -0.63 -2.56 -16.50
C TRP A 53 -0.20 -1.14 -16.17
N THR A 54 -0.07 -0.29 -17.19
CA THR A 54 0.25 1.13 -16.98
C THR A 54 -0.95 1.86 -16.38
N GLU A 55 -2.17 1.60 -16.88
CA GLU A 55 -3.42 2.05 -16.29
C GLU A 55 -3.54 1.61 -14.83
N PHE A 56 -3.34 0.31 -14.57
CA PHE A 56 -3.38 -0.24 -13.22
C PHE A 56 -2.41 0.49 -12.26
N CYS A 57 -1.19 0.79 -12.72
CA CYS A 57 -0.24 1.57 -11.93
C CYS A 57 -0.72 3.00 -11.68
N ASP A 58 -1.27 3.67 -12.70
CA ASP A 58 -1.77 5.04 -12.58
C ASP A 58 -2.91 5.12 -11.57
N LEU A 59 -3.88 4.22 -11.65
CA LEU A 59 -5.02 4.18 -10.71
C LEU A 59 -4.59 3.88 -9.26
N LEU A 60 -3.41 3.30 -9.03
CA LEU A 60 -2.87 3.05 -7.69
C LEU A 60 -2.03 4.20 -7.13
N ILE A 61 -1.64 5.18 -7.93
CA ILE A 61 -0.84 6.33 -7.46
C ILE A 61 -1.65 7.24 -6.53
N PRO A 62 -2.89 7.68 -6.85
CA PRO A 62 -3.68 8.51 -5.94
C PRO A 62 -3.87 7.91 -4.53
N PRO A 63 -4.30 6.64 -4.37
CA PRO A 63 -4.40 6.04 -3.03
C PRO A 63 -3.04 5.88 -2.36
N LEU A 64 -1.96 5.62 -3.10
CA LEU A 64 -0.60 5.60 -2.53
C LEU A 64 -0.20 6.99 -1.98
N VAL A 65 -0.47 8.06 -2.72
CA VAL A 65 -0.21 9.45 -2.28
C VAL A 65 -1.03 9.78 -1.05
N ALA A 66 -2.33 9.46 -1.07
CA ALA A 66 -3.21 9.64 0.08
C ALA A 66 -2.70 8.91 1.33
N LEU A 67 -2.26 7.65 1.18
CA LEU A 67 -1.67 6.87 2.27
C LEU A 67 -0.34 7.46 2.77
N GLY A 68 0.46 8.05 1.88
CA GLY A 68 1.70 8.74 2.24
C GLY A 68 1.50 10.05 2.98
N SER A 69 0.31 10.63 2.92
CA SER A 69 -0.08 11.86 3.63
C SER A 69 -0.83 11.60 4.93
N GLU A 70 -1.07 10.33 5.29
CA GLU A 70 -1.69 9.95 6.57
C GLU A 70 -0.79 10.36 7.74
N LYS A 71 -1.40 10.91 8.80
CA LYS A 71 -0.66 11.30 10.02
C LYS A 71 0.07 10.12 10.67
N ARG A 72 -0.49 8.92 10.51
CA ARG A 72 0.06 7.68 11.03
C ARG A 72 0.52 6.81 9.88
N ARG A 73 1.77 6.35 9.93
CA ARG A 73 2.35 5.51 8.90
C ARG A 73 1.60 4.18 8.78
N PRO A 74 1.43 3.62 7.56
CA PRO A 74 0.93 2.27 7.40
C PRO A 74 1.90 1.21 7.96
N HIS A 75 1.33 0.12 8.46
CA HIS A 75 2.00 -1.06 8.96
C HIS A 75 1.66 -2.27 8.09
N ALA A 76 2.62 -3.19 7.94
CA ALA A 76 2.33 -4.50 7.39
C ALA A 76 1.70 -5.41 8.46
N CYS A 77 0.72 -6.22 8.07
CA CYS A 77 0.14 -7.24 8.94
C CYS A 77 1.23 -8.19 9.46
N GLY A 78 1.29 -8.39 10.78
CA GLY A 78 2.24 -9.33 11.38
C GLY A 78 2.06 -10.78 10.95
N ASN A 79 0.91 -11.13 10.36
CA ASN A 79 0.73 -12.42 9.71
C ASN A 79 1.47 -12.39 8.36
N ARG A 80 2.64 -13.04 8.32
CA ARG A 80 3.50 -13.10 7.13
C ARG A 80 2.81 -13.64 5.86
N ARG A 81 1.68 -14.36 6.00
CA ARG A 81 0.89 -14.89 4.87
C ARG A 81 -0.23 -13.95 4.41
N CYS A 82 -0.46 -12.82 5.08
CA CYS A 82 -1.57 -11.92 4.76
C CYS A 82 -1.21 -10.90 3.68
N GLY A 83 -0.07 -10.23 3.79
CA GLY A 83 0.37 -9.21 2.82
C GLY A 83 -0.38 -7.87 2.88
N TRP A 84 -1.45 -7.75 3.68
CA TRP A 84 -2.20 -6.50 3.83
C TRP A 84 -1.42 -5.44 4.60
N LEU A 85 -1.65 -4.19 4.21
CA LEU A 85 -1.20 -2.98 4.90
C LEU A 85 -2.39 -2.36 5.65
N PHE A 86 -2.12 -1.68 6.76
CA PHE A 86 -3.16 -0.98 7.53
C PHE A 86 -2.58 0.24 8.25
N VAL A 87 -3.38 1.28 8.46
CA VAL A 87 -3.02 2.40 9.33
C VAL A 87 -3.47 2.08 10.75
N ASP A 88 -2.56 2.15 11.72
CA ASP A 88 -2.91 1.89 13.11
C ASP A 88 -3.57 3.11 13.76
N ARG A 89 -4.90 3.10 13.79
CA ARG A 89 -5.72 4.14 14.44
C ARG A 89 -6.05 3.82 15.91
N SER A 90 -5.46 2.79 16.52
CA SER A 90 -5.68 2.51 17.94
C SER A 90 -5.08 3.61 18.83
N ALA A 91 -5.61 3.77 20.05
CA ALA A 91 -5.10 4.76 20.99
C ALA A 91 -3.62 4.56 21.33
N ASN A 92 -3.19 3.30 21.50
CA ASN A 92 -1.82 2.95 21.90
C ASN A 92 -0.83 2.74 20.74
N GLY A 93 -1.30 2.65 19.49
CA GLY A 93 -0.42 2.43 18.33
C GLY A 93 0.29 1.06 18.31
N LEU A 94 -0.26 0.05 19.00
CA LEU A 94 0.35 -1.27 19.16
C LEU A 94 -0.35 -2.38 18.35
N ARG A 95 -1.21 -2.02 17.39
CA ARG A 95 -1.93 -3.02 16.57
C ARG A 95 -0.93 -3.77 15.70
N ARG A 96 -0.93 -5.10 15.85
CA ARG A 96 -0.06 -6.00 15.07
C ARG A 96 -0.72 -6.59 13.82
N TRP A 97 -2.04 -6.63 13.76
CA TRP A 97 -2.78 -7.37 12.73
C TRP A 97 -3.68 -6.42 11.92
N CYS A 98 -3.79 -6.66 10.61
CA CYS A 98 -4.66 -5.88 9.73
C CYS A 98 -6.12 -5.91 10.17
N ASP A 99 -6.57 -7.00 10.81
CA ASP A 99 -7.88 -7.15 11.41
C ASP A 99 -7.80 -8.12 12.60
N ALA A 100 -8.49 -7.77 13.70
CA ALA A 100 -8.45 -8.56 14.93
C ALA A 100 -9.26 -9.86 14.80
N LYS A 101 -10.39 -9.84 14.09
CA LYS A 101 -11.29 -10.98 13.91
C LYS A 101 -10.78 -11.97 12.85
N ALA A 102 -10.03 -11.50 11.86
CA ALA A 102 -9.42 -12.31 10.82
C ALA A 102 -7.98 -12.72 11.21
N CYS A 103 -6.98 -11.87 10.96
CA CYS A 103 -5.59 -12.23 11.20
C CYS A 103 -5.26 -12.40 12.69
N GLY A 104 -5.87 -11.61 13.58
CA GLY A 104 -5.71 -11.75 15.02
C GLY A 104 -6.14 -13.13 15.51
N ASN A 105 -7.37 -13.56 15.20
CA ASN A 105 -7.87 -14.89 15.58
C ASN A 105 -7.09 -16.03 14.91
N ARG A 106 -6.78 -15.91 13.60
CA ARG A 106 -5.97 -16.91 12.89
C ARG A 106 -4.62 -17.14 13.58
N MET A 107 -3.96 -16.08 14.03
CA MET A 107 -2.69 -16.20 14.74
C MET A 107 -2.83 -16.73 16.17
N LYS A 108 -3.92 -16.42 16.87
CA LYS A 108 -4.24 -17.03 18.18
C LYS A 108 -4.42 -18.54 18.06
N VAL A 109 -5.25 -19.00 17.12
CA VAL A 109 -5.50 -20.44 16.88
C VAL A 109 -4.19 -21.16 16.51
N ARG A 110 -3.38 -20.58 15.62
CA ARG A 110 -2.08 -21.16 15.26
C ARG A 110 -1.16 -21.32 16.46
N ARG A 111 -1.12 -20.32 17.36
CA ARG A 111 -0.30 -20.39 18.58
C ARG A 111 -0.82 -21.45 19.56
N TYR A 112 -2.13 -21.58 19.69
CA TYR A 112 -2.74 -22.60 20.54
C TYR A 112 -2.38 -24.01 20.07
N ARG A 113 -2.54 -24.30 18.75
CA ARG A 113 -2.19 -25.59 18.10
C ARG A 113 -0.69 -25.90 18.03
N ALA A 114 0.17 -24.94 18.35
CA ALA A 114 1.61 -25.17 18.41
C ALA A 114 2.08 -25.52 19.83
N ARG A 115 1.20 -25.34 20.83
CA ARG A 115 1.46 -25.60 22.25
C ARG A 115 0.75 -26.86 22.76
N HIS A 116 -0.28 -27.30 22.04
CA HIS A 116 -1.11 -28.48 22.30
C HIS A 116 -1.26 -29.21 20.97
#